data_AF-A0A6C1U3H2-F1
#
_entry.id   AF-A0A6C1U3H2-F1
#
_cell.length_a   1.000
_cell.length_b   1.000
_cell.length_c   1.000
_cell.angle_alpha   90.00
_cell.angle_beta   90.00
_cell.angle_gamma   90.00
#
_symmetry.space_group_name_H-M   'P 1'
#
loop_
_entity.id
_entity.type
_entity.pdbx_description
1 polymer ?
#
loop_
_entity_poly.entity_id
_entity_poly.type
_entity_poly.pdbx_seq_one_letter_code
_entity_poly.pdbx_strand_id
1 'polypeptide(L)'
;THKNHPCSLWARQSKGNFYWLIGYGKELCKEYTWRYKRKHKSKKVIDWCNNNKDLLIFQSADIQTFTQALPDRYKCSSPIQAYREYYLKEKIRFAKWEKGREAPDWIIGNHCTTVISQ
;
A
#
# COMPACT_ATOMS: atom_id res chain seq x y z
N THR A 1 -9.05 -7.42 -16.34
CA THR A 1 -9.03 -8.85 -15.99
C THR A 1 -9.13 -9.19 -14.51
N HIS A 2 -9.16 -8.23 -13.56
CA HIS A 2 -9.29 -8.56 -12.13
C HIS A 2 -10.45 -7.85 -11.42
N LYS A 3 -11.61 -7.67 -12.09
CA LYS A 3 -12.76 -6.96 -11.49
C LYS A 3 -13.24 -7.60 -10.18
N ASN A 4 -13.09 -8.92 -10.03
CA ASN A 4 -13.53 -9.67 -8.85
C ASN A 4 -12.41 -9.87 -7.82
N HIS A 5 -11.20 -9.35 -8.06
CA HIS A 5 -10.15 -9.42 -7.05
C HIS A 5 -10.53 -8.56 -5.83
N PRO A 6 -10.26 -9.01 -4.58
CA PRO A 6 -10.63 -8.28 -3.37
C PRO A 6 -10.22 -6.80 -3.38
N CYS A 7 -8.99 -6.48 -3.81
CA CYS A 7 -8.55 -5.08 -3.92
C CYS A 7 -9.36 -4.26 -4.93
N SER A 8 -9.78 -4.86 -6.04
CA SER A 8 -10.60 -4.16 -7.04
C SER A 8 -12.03 -3.96 -6.54
N LEU A 9 -12.58 -4.90 -5.76
CA LEU A 9 -13.86 -4.77 -5.08
C LEU A 9 -13.81 -3.64 -4.05
N TRP A 10 -12.81 -3.67 -3.16
CA TRP A 10 -12.60 -2.64 -2.16
C TRP A 10 -12.44 -1.25 -2.78
N ALA A 11 -11.65 -1.12 -3.85
CA ALA A 11 -11.41 0.16 -4.52
C ALA A 11 -12.67 0.89 -5.01
N ARG A 12 -13.73 0.14 -5.34
CA ARG A 12 -15.00 0.69 -5.84
C ARG A 12 -16.16 0.61 -4.84
N GLN A 13 -15.90 0.10 -3.64
CA GLN A 13 -16.92 -0.13 -2.63
C GLN A 13 -17.49 1.17 -2.05
N SER A 14 -16.65 2.19 -1.89
CA SER A 14 -17.06 3.49 -1.35
C SER A 14 -16.27 4.64 -1.97
N LYS A 15 -16.83 5.86 -1.84
CA LYS A 15 -16.15 7.10 -2.24
C LYS A 15 -14.83 7.27 -1.48
N GLY A 16 -14.85 7.01 -0.17
CA GLY A 16 -13.68 7.08 0.70
C GLY A 16 -12.53 6.21 0.21
N ASN A 17 -12.79 4.94 -0.14
CA ASN A 17 -11.77 4.03 -0.67
C ASN A 17 -11.18 4.53 -1.98
N PHE A 18 -12.03 4.97 -2.91
CA PHE A 18 -11.60 5.46 -4.20
C PHE A 18 -10.73 6.71 -4.07
N TYR A 19 -11.13 7.66 -3.22
CA TYR A 19 -10.41 8.92 -3.00
C TYR A 19 -9.08 8.67 -2.30
N TRP A 20 -9.07 7.75 -1.32
CA TRP A 20 -7.85 7.30 -0.65
C TRP A 20 -6.85 6.72 -1.67
N LEU A 21 -7.29 5.85 -2.58
CA LEU A 21 -6.42 5.26 -3.61
C LEU A 21 -5.88 6.30 -4.60
N ILE A 22 -6.66 7.31 -4.95
CA ILE A 22 -6.17 8.42 -5.78
C ILE A 22 -5.02 9.14 -5.05
N GLY A 23 -5.23 9.53 -3.79
CA GLY A 23 -4.19 10.19 -2.99
C GLY A 23 -2.95 9.32 -2.86
N TYR A 24 -3.12 8.09 -2.40
CA TYR A 24 -2.03 7.12 -2.22
C TYR A 24 -1.27 6.85 -3.53
N GLY A 25 -1.98 6.64 -4.64
CA GLY A 25 -1.38 6.43 -5.95
C GLY A 25 -0.58 7.62 -6.46
N LYS A 26 -1.01 8.86 -6.14
CA LYS A 26 -0.23 10.07 -6.46
C LYS A 26 1.08 10.11 -5.67
N GLU A 27 1.07 9.75 -4.39
CA GLU A 27 2.31 9.68 -3.57
C GLU A 27 3.26 8.58 -4.08
N LEU A 28 2.74 7.40 -4.46
CA LEU A 28 3.57 6.37 -5.10
C LEU A 28 4.21 6.85 -6.40
N CYS A 29 3.50 7.66 -7.20
CA CYS A 29 4.07 8.26 -8.40
C CYS A 29 5.18 9.28 -8.08
N LYS A 30 5.08 10.02 -6.97
CA LYS A 30 6.14 10.92 -6.50
C LYS A 30 7.36 10.11 -6.07
N GLU A 31 7.19 9.05 -5.28
CA GLU A 31 8.30 8.16 -4.89
C GLU A 31 8.97 7.50 -6.10
N TYR A 32 8.19 7.04 -7.09
CA TYR A 32 8.73 6.54 -8.34
C TYR A 32 9.56 7.60 -9.07
N THR A 33 9.05 8.84 -9.14
CA THR A 33 9.75 9.95 -9.81
C THR A 33 11.03 10.32 -9.07
N TRP A 34 11.00 10.35 -7.74
CA TRP A 34 12.18 10.55 -6.91
C TRP A 34 13.24 9.49 -7.19
N ARG A 35 12.83 8.21 -7.16
CA ARG A 35 13.72 7.07 -7.35
C ARG A 35 14.29 7.03 -8.76
N TYR A 36 13.46 7.10 -9.80
CA TYR A 36 13.88 6.80 -11.18
C TYR A 36 14.06 8.02 -12.07
N LYS A 37 13.81 9.24 -11.55
CA LYS A 37 13.87 10.51 -12.31
C LYS A 37 13.00 10.49 -13.58
N ARG A 38 11.90 9.73 -13.55
CA ARG A 38 10.95 9.54 -14.66
C ARG A 38 9.52 9.53 -14.12
N LYS A 39 8.55 9.96 -14.93
CA LYS A 39 7.12 9.90 -14.58
C LYS A 39 6.58 8.47 -14.74
N HIS A 40 5.93 7.94 -13.71
CA HIS A 40 5.28 6.63 -13.80
C HIS A 40 4.09 6.67 -14.78
N LYS A 41 3.92 5.64 -15.62
CA LYS A 41 2.85 5.59 -16.63
C LYS A 41 1.45 5.71 -16.02
N SER A 42 1.23 5.08 -14.87
CA SER A 42 -0.07 5.13 -14.17
C SER A 42 -0.47 6.52 -13.69
N LYS A 43 0.47 7.48 -13.59
CA LYS A 43 0.15 8.85 -13.14
C LYS A 43 -0.92 9.49 -14.03
N LYS A 44 -0.85 9.30 -15.36
CA LYS A 44 -1.87 9.81 -16.29
C LYS A 44 -3.27 9.26 -16.00
N VAL A 45 -3.36 7.97 -15.71
CA VAL A 45 -4.64 7.30 -15.38
C VAL A 45 -5.17 7.77 -14.03
N ILE A 46 -4.29 7.87 -13.02
CA ILE A 46 -4.66 8.37 -11.68
C ILE A 46 -5.15 9.82 -11.75
N ASP A 47 -4.50 10.66 -12.54
CA ASP A 47 -4.91 12.06 -12.73
C ASP A 47 -6.26 12.13 -13.46
N TRP A 48 -6.49 11.29 -14.48
CA TRP A 48 -7.80 11.17 -15.12
C TRP A 48 -8.88 10.74 -14.12
N CYS A 49 -8.63 9.70 -13.32
CA CYS A 49 -9.55 9.28 -12.27
C CYS A 49 -9.84 10.42 -11.27
N ASN A 50 -8.83 11.19 -10.88
CA ASN A 50 -8.99 12.31 -9.96
C ASN A 50 -9.85 13.44 -10.54
N ASN A 51 -9.71 13.73 -11.83
CA ASN A 51 -10.46 14.81 -12.48
C ASN A 51 -11.92 14.41 -12.76
N ASN A 52 -12.20 13.12 -12.82
CA ASN A 52 -13.52 12.56 -13.12
C ASN A 52 -14.18 11.90 -11.91
N LYS A 53 -13.57 11.98 -10.73
CA LYS A 53 -13.99 11.23 -9.53
C LYS A 53 -15.42 11.57 -9.09
N ASP A 54 -15.86 12.80 -9.32
CA ASP A 54 -17.17 13.29 -8.91
C ASP A 54 -18.28 12.88 -9.90
N LEU A 55 -17.94 12.26 -11.03
CA LEU A 55 -18.90 11.62 -11.94
C LEU A 55 -19.37 10.24 -11.45
N LEU A 56 -18.69 9.68 -10.45
CA LEU A 56 -18.97 8.35 -9.92
C LEU A 56 -19.96 8.43 -8.76
N ILE A 57 -20.94 7.52 -8.76
CA ILE A 57 -21.92 7.36 -7.68
C ILE A 57 -21.48 6.16 -6.83
N PHE A 58 -21.38 6.37 -5.51
CA PHE A 58 -21.02 5.35 -4.54
C PHE A 58 -22.15 5.14 -3.53
N GLN A 59 -22.27 3.91 -3.02
CA GLN A 59 -23.27 3.57 -2.00
C GLN A 59 -22.93 4.13 -0.61
N SER A 60 -21.64 4.41 -0.35
CA SER A 60 -21.17 4.98 0.92
C SER A 60 -20.05 6.00 0.68
N ALA A 61 -19.99 6.99 1.56
CA ALA A 61 -18.92 7.99 1.59
C ALA A 61 -17.70 7.51 2.41
N ASP A 62 -17.92 6.65 3.40
CA ASP A 62 -16.92 6.31 4.40
C ASP A 62 -15.83 5.39 3.87
N ILE A 63 -14.61 5.54 4.39
CA ILE A 63 -13.54 4.58 4.15
C ILE A 63 -13.91 3.23 4.77
N GLN A 64 -13.73 2.16 4.03
CA GLN A 64 -14.01 0.80 4.48
C GLN A 64 -12.71 0.12 4.89
N THR A 65 -12.82 -0.89 5.76
CA THR A 65 -11.68 -1.69 6.20
C THR A 65 -10.86 -2.20 5.02
N PHE A 66 -9.55 -1.97 5.05
CA PHE A 66 -8.64 -2.39 3.98
C PHE A 66 -8.65 -3.91 3.81
N THR A 67 -8.86 -4.36 2.57
CA THR A 67 -8.72 -5.78 2.22
C THR A 67 -7.27 -6.24 2.35
N GLN A 68 -7.06 -7.41 2.94
CA GLN A 68 -5.73 -8.01 3.12
C GLN A 68 -5.51 -9.09 2.05
N ALA A 69 -4.87 -8.70 0.95
CA ALA A 69 -4.50 -9.60 -0.14
C ALA A 69 -3.10 -10.21 0.09
N LEU A 70 -2.98 -10.95 1.19
CA LEU A 70 -1.78 -11.59 1.69
C LEU A 70 -2.12 -12.97 2.27
N PRO A 71 -1.14 -13.88 2.47
CA PRO A 71 -1.41 -15.23 2.97
C PRO A 71 -2.11 -15.24 4.34
N ASP A 72 -3.04 -16.16 4.56
CA ASP A 72 -3.92 -16.17 5.75
C ASP A 72 -3.17 -16.12 7.08
N ARG A 73 -2.00 -16.76 7.17
CA ARG A 73 -1.13 -16.77 8.37
C ARG A 73 -0.66 -15.40 8.86
N TYR A 74 -0.75 -14.36 8.02
CA TYR A 74 -0.36 -12.99 8.37
C TYR A 74 -1.57 -12.08 8.59
N LYS A 75 -2.79 -12.53 8.27
CA LYS A 75 -3.98 -11.70 8.41
C LYS A 75 -4.27 -11.44 9.88
N CYS A 76 -4.59 -10.20 10.21
CA CYS A 76 -4.99 -9.80 11.56
C CYS A 76 -5.95 -8.60 11.52
N SER A 77 -6.41 -8.12 12.67
CA SER A 77 -7.34 -6.98 12.74
C SER A 77 -6.73 -5.67 12.21
N SER A 78 -5.40 -5.50 12.31
CA SER A 78 -4.69 -4.33 11.83
C SER A 78 -4.06 -4.60 10.44
N PRO A 79 -4.58 -4.00 9.35
CA PRO A 79 -4.00 -4.19 8.02
C PRO A 79 -2.54 -3.70 7.95
N ILE A 80 -2.19 -2.67 8.74
CA ILE A 80 -0.82 -2.16 8.81
C ILE A 80 0.11 -3.21 9.40
N GLN A 81 -0.28 -3.84 10.51
CA GLN A 81 0.53 -4.89 11.13
C GLN A 81 0.65 -6.11 10.22
N ALA A 82 -0.46 -6.57 9.64
CA ALA A 82 -0.48 -7.72 8.73
C ALA A 82 0.52 -7.55 7.57
N TYR A 83 0.52 -6.38 6.91
CA TYR A 83 1.46 -6.10 5.83
C TYR A 83 2.90 -5.92 6.31
N ARG A 84 3.15 -5.28 7.46
CA ARG A 84 4.51 -5.16 8.01
C ARG A 84 5.12 -6.53 8.31
N GLU A 85 4.37 -7.41 8.98
CA GLU A 85 4.82 -8.78 9.27
C GLU A 85 5.08 -9.58 7.99
N TYR A 86 4.18 -9.50 7.01
CA TYR A 86 4.38 -10.14 5.71
C TYR A 86 5.66 -9.65 5.04
N TYR A 87 5.91 -8.34 5.03
CA TYR A 87 7.13 -7.80 4.42
C TYR A 87 8.39 -8.21 5.17
N LEU A 88 8.39 -8.16 6.50
CA LEU A 88 9.52 -8.60 7.34
C LEU A 88 9.87 -10.07 7.10
N LYS A 89 8.86 -10.95 7.12
CA LYS A 89 9.08 -12.40 7.06
C LYS A 89 9.33 -12.92 5.64
N GLU A 90 8.72 -12.31 4.61
CA GLU A 90 8.72 -12.88 3.25
C GLU A 90 9.40 -12.00 2.19
N LYS A 91 9.51 -10.68 2.42
CA LYS A 91 9.92 -9.71 1.39
C LYS A 91 11.20 -8.96 1.72
N ILE A 92 11.67 -9.02 2.98
CA ILE A 92 12.82 -8.26 3.44
C ILE A 92 14.09 -8.58 2.66
N ARG A 93 14.25 -9.84 2.23
CA ARG A 93 15.45 -10.34 1.53
C ARG A 93 15.79 -9.58 0.24
N PHE A 94 14.82 -8.89 -0.37
CA PHE A 94 15.04 -8.10 -1.58
C PHE A 94 14.69 -6.61 -1.40
N ALA A 95 14.37 -6.20 -0.17
CA ALA A 95 14.11 -4.80 0.14
C ALA A 95 15.42 -3.99 0.03
N LYS A 96 15.36 -2.85 -0.66
CA LYS A 96 16.51 -1.95 -0.86
C LYS A 96 16.12 -0.51 -0.59
N TRP A 97 16.80 0.09 0.38
CA TRP A 97 16.75 1.52 0.67
C TRP A 97 17.95 2.17 0.02
N GLU A 98 17.67 2.93 -1.03
CA GLU A 98 18.69 3.52 -1.90
C GLU A 98 18.28 4.97 -2.19
N LYS A 99 19.19 5.75 -2.78
CA LYS A 99 18.91 7.12 -3.26
C LYS A 99 18.47 8.05 -2.12
N GLY A 100 19.19 7.96 -1.00
CA GLY A 100 19.03 8.83 0.17
C GLY A 100 17.77 8.56 0.99
N ARG A 101 17.17 7.37 0.87
CA ARG A 101 16.06 6.93 1.73
C ARG A 101 16.60 5.98 2.79
N GLU A 102 16.20 6.19 4.03
CA GLU A 102 16.47 5.29 5.14
C GLU A 102 15.44 4.16 5.19
N ALA A 103 15.80 3.08 5.90
CA ALA A 103 14.86 2.04 6.21
C ALA A 103 13.77 2.56 7.17
N PRO A 104 12.50 2.21 6.99
CA PRO A 104 11.45 2.53 7.94
C PRO A 104 11.72 1.96 9.33
N ASP A 105 11.34 2.69 10.37
CA ASP A 105 11.58 2.31 11.78
C ASP A 105 11.04 0.92 12.15
N TRP A 106 9.92 0.52 11.55
CA TRP A 106 9.30 -0.80 11.79
C TRP A 106 10.13 -1.98 11.26
N ILE A 107 11.20 -1.70 10.50
CA ILE A 107 12.19 -2.70 10.08
C ILE A 107 13.36 -2.74 11.05
N ILE A 108 13.78 -1.59 11.54
CA ILE A 108 14.96 -1.44 12.42
C ILE A 108 14.66 -1.97 13.84
N GLY A 109 13.41 -1.89 14.29
CA GLY A 109 12.98 -2.27 15.66
C GLY A 109 12.81 -3.77 15.98
N ASN A 110 13.16 -4.70 15.07
CA ASN A 110 13.00 -6.15 15.33
C ASN A 110 14.31 -6.90 15.61
N HIS A 111 15.43 -6.21 15.86
CA HIS A 111 16.60 -6.81 16.48
C HIS A 111 16.41 -6.88 18.00
N CYS A 112 15.51 -7.74 18.47
CA CYS A 112 15.56 -8.19 19.86
C CYS A 112 16.57 -9.35 19.94
N THR A 113 17.67 -9.04 20.60
CA THR A 113 18.89 -9.81 20.84
C THR A 113 18.61 -11.27 21.22
N THR A 114 19.19 -12.23 20.50
CA THR A 114 19.40 -13.57 21.06
C THR A 114 20.38 -13.42 22.22
N VAL A 115 19.86 -13.29 23.43
CA VAL A 115 20.65 -13.51 24.63
C VAL A 115 20.82 -15.02 24.75
N ILE A 116 21.98 -15.52 24.35
CA ILE A 116 22.41 -16.87 24.71
C ILE A 116 22.72 -16.80 26.21
N SER A 117 21.83 -17.30 27.06
CA SER A 117 22.20 -17.64 28.44
C SER A 117 22.97 -18.96 28.41
N GLN A 118 24.21 -18.90 28.89
CA GLN A 118 24.96 -20.07 29.38
C GLN A 118 24.25 -20.69 30.58
#